data_AF-A0A813NA27-F1
#
_entry.id   AF-A0A813NA27-F1
#
_cell.length_a   1.000
_cell.length_b   1.000
_cell.length_c   1.000
_cell.angle_alpha   90.00
_cell.angle_beta   90.00
_cell.angle_gamma   90.00
#
_symmetry.space_group_name_H-M   'P 1'
#
loop_
_entity.id
_entity.type
_entity.pdbx_description
1 polymer ?
#
loop_
_entity_poly.entity_id
_entity_poly.type
_entity_poly.pdbx_seq_one_letter_code
_entity_poly.pdbx_strand_id
1 'polypeptide(L)'
;MDAAIEQYAPSETLNDTEIVSLSLPYALHASCLHMQVRSGSKTKNLVQFAMRKLFPTDQNAINVEQITWNAFGDGISKAIACAELTKRRSQLNFYEYVQIGYKRIEQIWRPVNSNVELDTLKVNKDIPSICILLSKNPLFKLTEGDN
;
A
#
# COMPACT_ATOMS: atom_id res chain seq x y z
N MET A 1 -22.27 20.83 -9.01
CA MET A 1 -20.92 20.48 -9.51
C MET A 1 -20.49 21.68 -10.34
N ASP A 2 -19.41 22.36 -9.97
CA ASP A 2 -19.02 23.64 -10.59
C ASP A 2 -18.70 23.46 -12.08
N ALA A 3 -19.39 24.20 -12.94
CA ALA A 3 -19.19 24.19 -14.40
C ALA A 3 -17.75 24.57 -14.83
N ALA A 4 -16.95 25.14 -13.92
CA ALA A 4 -15.54 25.43 -14.15
C ALA A 4 -14.64 24.18 -14.15
N ILE A 5 -15.01 23.12 -13.42
CA ILE A 5 -14.18 21.90 -13.31
C ILE A 5 -14.29 21.02 -14.57
N GLU A 6 -15.40 21.09 -15.30
CA GLU A 6 -15.62 20.32 -16.54
C GLU A 6 -14.64 20.69 -17.66
N GLN A 7 -13.96 21.83 -17.56
CA GLN A 7 -12.95 22.29 -18.53
C GLN A 7 -11.56 21.69 -18.27
N TYR A 8 -11.39 20.85 -17.25
CA TYR A 8 -10.10 20.31 -16.82
C TYR A 8 -10.10 18.78 -16.79
N ALA A 9 -8.99 18.17 -17.24
CA ALA A 9 -8.76 16.73 -17.15
C ALA A 9 -7.48 16.41 -16.35
N PRO A 10 -7.49 15.34 -15.53
CA PRO A 10 -6.27 14.88 -14.86
C PRO A 10 -5.22 14.46 -15.89
N SER A 11 -4.01 15.04 -15.81
CA SER A 11 -2.90 14.69 -16.71
C SER A 11 -1.81 13.89 -16.01
N GLU A 12 -1.49 14.25 -14.78
CA GLU A 12 -0.36 13.69 -14.03
C GLU A 12 -0.74 13.58 -12.55
N THR A 13 -0.31 12.50 -11.91
CA THR A 13 -0.43 12.32 -10.46
C THR A 13 0.96 12.30 -9.86
N LEU A 14 1.26 13.29 -9.04
CA LEU A 14 2.48 13.38 -8.27
C LEU A 14 2.34 12.52 -7.00
N ASN A 15 3.46 12.00 -6.51
CA ASN A 15 3.56 11.18 -5.30
C ASN A 15 2.81 9.82 -5.37
N ASP A 16 2.46 9.36 -6.57
CA ASP A 16 1.89 8.03 -6.83
C ASP A 16 2.88 6.87 -6.59
N THR A 17 4.15 7.19 -6.38
CA THR A 17 5.19 6.19 -6.09
C THR A 17 5.52 6.06 -4.62
N GLU A 18 5.12 7.03 -3.79
CA GLU A 18 5.39 7.01 -2.37
C GLU A 18 4.75 5.82 -1.68
N ILE A 19 5.48 5.22 -0.74
CA ILE A 19 5.01 4.11 0.06
C ILE A 19 3.86 4.58 0.97
N VAL A 20 2.87 3.72 1.18
CA VAL A 20 1.86 3.95 2.22
C VAL A 20 2.55 3.90 3.58
N SER A 21 2.64 5.06 4.24
CA SER A 21 3.09 5.16 5.62
C SER A 21 1.86 5.31 6.50
N LEU A 22 1.34 4.18 7.00
CA LEU A 22 0.30 4.16 8.02
C LEU A 22 0.97 3.86 9.36
N SER A 23 0.75 4.71 10.37
CA SER A 23 1.22 4.45 11.73
C SER A 23 0.47 3.24 12.28
N LEU A 24 1.19 2.13 12.46
CA LEU A 24 0.62 0.91 13.03
C LEU A 24 0.68 0.99 14.55
N PRO A 25 -0.35 0.55 15.29
CA PRO A 25 -0.34 0.52 16.75
C PRO A 25 0.49 -0.65 17.32
N TYR A 26 1.34 -1.27 16.51
CA TYR A 26 2.13 -2.45 16.86
C TYR A 26 3.61 -2.22 16.55
N ALA A 27 4.47 -2.75 17.40
CA ALA A 27 5.90 -2.79 17.14
C ALA A 27 6.15 -3.73 15.95
N LEU A 28 6.80 -3.22 14.90
CA LEU A 28 7.21 -4.04 13.78
C LEU A 28 8.51 -4.78 14.10
N HIS A 29 8.55 -6.05 13.73
CA HIS A 29 9.75 -6.86 13.85
C HIS A 29 10.85 -6.31 12.92
N ALA A 30 12.11 -6.39 13.35
CA ALA A 30 13.25 -5.87 12.58
C ALA A 30 13.38 -6.50 11.17
N SER A 31 12.90 -7.74 10.99
CA SER A 31 12.86 -8.42 9.69
C SER A 31 11.58 -8.19 8.89
N CYS A 32 10.71 -7.25 9.30
CA CYS A 32 9.44 -6.99 8.63
C CYS A 32 9.66 -6.61 7.16
N LEU A 33 9.02 -7.36 6.26
CA LEU A 33 9.06 -7.11 4.82
C LEU A 33 7.93 -6.19 4.39
N HIS A 34 8.27 -5.03 3.83
CA HIS A 34 7.28 -4.07 3.33
C HIS A 34 7.00 -4.28 1.84
N MET A 35 5.78 -4.70 1.50
CA MET A 35 5.35 -4.95 0.12
C MET A 35 4.37 -3.88 -0.35
N GLN A 36 4.82 -2.98 -1.22
CA GLN A 36 3.93 -2.03 -1.90
C GLN A 36 3.29 -2.67 -3.13
N VAL A 37 1.96 -2.71 -3.16
CA VAL A 37 1.15 -3.22 -4.25
C VAL A 37 0.57 -2.04 -5.03
N ARG A 38 0.76 -2.05 -6.35
CA ARG A 38 0.27 -1.05 -7.29
C ARG A 38 -0.65 -1.67 -8.34
N SER A 39 -1.37 -0.84 -9.08
CA SER A 39 -2.23 -1.26 -10.21
C SER A 39 -1.47 -2.07 -11.27
N GLY A 40 -0.20 -1.74 -11.53
CA GLY A 40 0.68 -2.48 -12.45
C GLY A 40 1.32 -3.76 -11.88
N SER A 41 1.31 -3.96 -10.55
CA SER A 41 1.99 -5.10 -9.94
C SER A 41 1.41 -6.45 -10.38
N LYS A 42 2.28 -7.43 -10.61
CA LYS A 42 1.89 -8.82 -10.94
C LYS A 42 1.76 -9.62 -9.65
N THR A 43 0.53 -9.96 -9.26
CA THR A 43 0.20 -10.69 -8.01
C THR A 43 1.05 -11.96 -7.84
N LYS A 44 1.21 -12.76 -8.89
CA LYS A 44 2.03 -13.98 -8.85
C LYS A 44 3.47 -13.71 -8.39
N ASN A 45 4.10 -12.67 -8.95
CA ASN A 45 5.49 -12.33 -8.66
C ASN A 45 5.64 -11.85 -7.21
N LEU A 46 4.71 -10.99 -6.77
CA LEU A 46 4.70 -10.47 -5.40
C LEU A 46 4.53 -11.58 -4.38
N VAL A 47 3.52 -12.43 -4.55
CA VAL A 47 3.25 -13.53 -3.61
C VAL A 47 4.41 -14.54 -3.62
N GLN A 48 4.97 -14.89 -4.79
CA GLN A 48 6.12 -15.80 -4.84
C GLN A 48 7.36 -15.21 -4.15
N PHE A 49 7.61 -13.92 -4.33
CA PHE A 49 8.70 -13.23 -3.63
C PHE A 49 8.48 -13.24 -2.11
N ALA A 50 7.28 -12.89 -1.67
CA ALA A 50 6.89 -12.92 -0.25
C ALA A 50 7.09 -14.33 0.35
N MET A 51 6.63 -15.38 -0.34
CA MET A 51 6.78 -16.77 0.13
C MET A 51 8.24 -17.17 0.30
N ARG A 52 9.13 -16.82 -0.63
CA ARG A 52 10.57 -17.12 -0.50
C ARG A 52 11.23 -16.41 0.68
N LYS A 53 10.72 -15.25 1.07
CA LYS A 53 11.25 -14.47 2.20
C LYS A 53 10.67 -14.92 3.55
N LEU A 54 9.38 -15.23 3.57
CA LEU A 54 8.71 -15.79 4.76
C LEU A 54 9.16 -17.23 5.02
N PHE A 55 9.47 -18.01 4.00
CA PHE A 55 9.84 -19.42 4.14
C PHE A 55 11.09 -19.70 3.31
N PRO A 56 12.25 -19.14 3.73
CA PRO A 56 13.49 -19.39 3.03
C PRO A 56 13.87 -20.88 3.14
N THR A 57 14.38 -21.44 2.05
CA THR A 57 14.91 -22.81 2.02
C THR A 57 16.38 -22.86 2.42
N ASP A 58 17.09 -21.73 2.27
CA ASP A 58 18.48 -21.57 2.69
C ASP A 58 18.54 -21.32 4.21
N GLN A 59 19.31 -22.13 4.93
CA GLN A 59 19.48 -22.04 6.38
C GLN A 59 20.18 -20.75 6.81
N ASN A 60 20.93 -20.10 5.92
CA ASN A 60 21.62 -18.85 6.20
C ASN A 60 20.79 -17.60 5.85
N ALA A 61 19.60 -17.77 5.28
CA ALA A 61 18.77 -16.64 4.90
C ALA A 61 18.00 -16.08 6.11
N ILE A 62 17.89 -14.76 6.15
CA ILE A 62 17.08 -14.06 7.15
C ILE A 62 15.63 -14.53 7.04
N ASN A 63 15.12 -15.14 8.11
CA ASN A 63 13.72 -15.52 8.21
C ASN A 63 12.87 -14.28 8.47
N VAL A 64 11.99 -13.96 7.53
CA VAL A 64 11.04 -12.85 7.70
C VAL A 64 9.92 -13.30 8.64
N GLU A 65 9.72 -12.58 9.74
CA GLU A 65 8.69 -12.88 10.75
C GLU A 65 7.36 -12.15 10.46
N GLN A 66 7.44 -11.06 9.71
CA GLN A 66 6.32 -10.16 9.43
C GLN A 66 6.34 -9.65 7.99
N ILE A 67 5.16 -9.43 7.42
CA ILE A 67 5.02 -8.81 6.11
C ILE A 67 3.87 -7.81 6.13
N THR A 68 4.05 -6.65 5.52
CA THR A 68 2.96 -5.69 5.30
C THR A 68 2.60 -5.62 3.82
N TRP A 69 1.35 -5.86 3.48
CA TRP A 69 0.79 -5.59 2.15
C TRP A 69 0.15 -4.21 2.13
N ASN A 70 0.80 -3.28 1.43
CA ASN A 70 0.44 -1.87 1.39
C ASN A 70 -0.11 -1.50 0.01
N ALA A 71 -1.21 -0.76 -0.04
CA ALA A 71 -1.76 -0.24 -1.29
C ALA A 71 -2.63 0.99 -1.08
N PHE A 72 -2.89 1.71 -2.16
CA PHE A 72 -3.87 2.78 -2.22
C PHE A 72 -4.60 2.76 -3.56
N GLY A 73 -5.76 3.42 -3.60
CA GLY A 73 -6.62 3.47 -4.79
C GLY A 73 -6.86 2.09 -5.40
N ASP A 74 -6.66 1.96 -6.70
CA ASP A 74 -6.93 0.73 -7.46
C ASP A 74 -6.04 -0.47 -7.09
N GLY A 75 -4.98 -0.24 -6.30
CA GLY A 75 -4.12 -1.31 -5.78
C GLY A 75 -4.72 -2.10 -4.62
N ILE A 76 -5.74 -1.57 -3.93
CA ILE A 76 -6.26 -2.09 -2.66
C ILE A 76 -6.76 -3.53 -2.80
N SER A 77 -7.66 -3.79 -3.75
CA SER A 77 -8.22 -5.13 -3.96
C SER A 77 -7.13 -6.17 -4.25
N LYS A 78 -6.05 -5.75 -4.92
CA LYS A 78 -4.90 -6.60 -5.20
C LYS A 78 -4.05 -6.86 -3.94
N ALA A 79 -3.87 -5.88 -3.07
CA ALA A 79 -3.17 -6.09 -1.80
C ALA A 79 -3.91 -7.10 -0.91
N ILE A 80 -5.24 -7.01 -0.84
CA ILE A 80 -6.08 -8.00 -0.16
C ILE A 80 -5.86 -9.38 -0.78
N ALA A 81 -5.92 -9.49 -2.11
CA ALA A 81 -5.68 -10.75 -2.80
C ALA A 81 -4.27 -11.32 -2.54
N CYS A 82 -3.23 -10.47 -2.51
CA CYS A 82 -1.87 -10.89 -2.15
C CYS A 82 -1.81 -11.46 -0.72
N ALA A 83 -2.42 -10.77 0.25
CA ALA A 83 -2.46 -11.23 1.64
C ALA A 83 -3.17 -12.59 1.76
N GLU A 84 -4.34 -12.74 1.17
CA GLU A 84 -5.11 -13.99 1.18
C GLU A 84 -4.37 -15.15 0.49
N LEU A 85 -3.72 -14.88 -0.65
CA LEU A 85 -2.92 -15.90 -1.34
C LEU A 85 -1.69 -16.30 -0.54
N THR A 86 -1.03 -15.37 0.15
CA THR A 86 0.10 -15.67 1.04
C THR A 86 -0.34 -16.58 2.18
N LYS A 87 -1.45 -16.27 2.87
CA LYS A 87 -2.03 -17.13 3.91
C LYS A 87 -2.30 -18.54 3.38
N ARG A 88 -3.07 -18.63 2.28
CA ARG A 88 -3.44 -19.92 1.64
C ARG A 88 -2.23 -20.76 1.22
N ARG A 89 -1.18 -20.14 0.65
CA ARG A 89 0.02 -20.87 0.19
C ARG A 89 0.93 -21.33 1.32
N SER A 90 0.97 -20.58 2.42
CA SER A 90 1.79 -20.95 3.58
C SER A 90 1.20 -22.09 4.40
N GLN A 91 -0.12 -22.28 4.33
CA GLN A 91 -0.89 -23.17 5.23
C GLN A 91 -0.68 -22.85 6.73
N LEU A 92 -0.14 -21.68 7.06
CA LEU A 92 0.02 -21.20 8.43
C LEU A 92 -1.11 -20.25 8.81
N ASN A 93 -1.44 -20.28 10.10
CA ASN A 93 -2.29 -19.27 10.72
C ASN A 93 -1.42 -18.07 11.09
N PHE A 94 -1.63 -16.95 10.40
CA PHE A 94 -0.99 -15.68 10.73
C PHE A 94 -1.82 -14.91 11.74
N TYR A 95 -1.15 -14.17 12.61
CA TYR A 95 -1.75 -13.03 13.30
C TYR A 95 -1.87 -11.89 12.29
N GLU A 96 -3.07 -11.36 12.12
CA GLU A 96 -3.38 -10.34 11.13
C GLU A 96 -3.84 -9.05 11.78
N TYR A 97 -3.43 -7.93 11.20
CA TYR A 97 -4.00 -6.62 11.47
C TYR A 97 -4.17 -5.85 10.17
N VAL A 98 -5.34 -5.23 10.00
CA VAL A 98 -5.68 -4.42 8.83
C VAL A 98 -5.94 -2.99 9.27
N GLN A 99 -5.20 -2.06 8.68
CA GLN A 99 -5.42 -0.63 8.85
C GLN A 99 -5.84 -0.01 7.53
N ILE A 100 -6.97 0.69 7.57
CA ILE A 100 -7.44 1.54 6.48
C ILE A 100 -7.14 3.00 6.83
N GLY A 101 -6.93 3.81 5.80
CA GLY A 101 -6.68 5.23 5.96
C GLY A 101 -6.79 5.96 4.64
N TYR A 102 -6.23 7.15 4.59
CA TYR A 102 -6.15 7.95 3.38
C TYR A 102 -4.72 8.35 3.10
N LYS A 103 -4.37 8.37 1.81
CA LYS A 103 -3.15 9.00 1.31
C LYS A 103 -3.54 10.24 0.53
N ARG A 104 -2.94 11.37 0.85
CA ARG A 104 -3.06 12.57 0.02
C ARG A 104 -2.16 12.42 -1.21
N ILE A 105 -2.76 12.57 -2.37
CA ILE A 105 -2.06 12.68 -3.65
C ILE A 105 -2.30 14.05 -4.25
N GLU A 106 -1.40 14.44 -5.13
CA GLU A 106 -1.43 15.71 -5.80
C GLU A 106 -1.58 15.46 -7.29
N GLN A 107 -2.61 16.03 -7.91
CA GLN A 107 -2.91 15.84 -9.31
C GLN A 107 -2.79 17.16 -10.06
N ILE A 108 -2.09 17.12 -11.19
CA ILE A 108 -2.02 18.21 -12.14
C ILE A 108 -3.14 18.01 -13.14
N TRP A 109 -4.02 19.00 -13.24
CA TRP A 109 -5.18 19.00 -14.12
C TRP A 109 -4.97 20.08 -15.18
N ARG A 110 -5.01 19.67 -16.45
CA ARG A 110 -4.80 20.58 -17.59
C ARG A 110 -6.14 20.92 -18.26
N PRO A 111 -6.26 22.12 -18.86
CA PRO A 111 -7.44 22.48 -19.64
C PRO A 111 -7.66 21.48 -20.78
N VAL A 112 -8.90 21.05 -20.96
CA VAL A 112 -9.32 20.14 -22.03
C VAL A 112 -9.28 20.83 -23.40
N ASN A 113 -9.67 22.11 -23.43
CA ASN A 113 -9.67 22.93 -24.65
C ASN A 113 -8.39 23.77 -24.71
N SER A 114 -7.45 23.39 -25.55
CA SER A 114 -6.19 24.13 -25.78
C SER A 114 -6.37 25.54 -26.36
N ASN A 115 -7.58 25.85 -26.85
CA ASN A 115 -7.93 27.13 -27.46
C ASN A 115 -8.40 28.19 -26.43
N VAL A 116 -8.51 27.80 -25.15
CA VAL A 116 -8.82 28.72 -24.05
C VAL A 116 -7.56 28.83 -23.21
N GLU A 117 -7.07 30.06 -22.99
CA GLU A 117 -5.89 30.33 -22.17
C GLU A 117 -6.26 30.19 -20.69
N LEU A 118 -6.21 28.96 -20.20
CA LEU A 118 -6.50 28.59 -18.82
C LEU A 118 -5.25 28.05 -18.14
N ASP A 119 -5.05 28.46 -16.89
CA ASP A 119 -3.93 27.98 -16.07
C ASP A 119 -4.12 26.52 -15.67
N THR A 120 -3.01 25.81 -15.49
CA THR A 120 -3.00 24.45 -14.97
C THR A 120 -3.43 24.44 -13.50
N LEU A 121 -4.31 23.52 -13.13
CA LEU A 121 -4.80 23.38 -11.77
C LEU A 121 -4.03 22.31 -11.00
N LYS A 122 -3.80 22.59 -9.73
CA LYS A 122 -3.16 21.69 -8.78
C LYS A 122 -4.20 21.24 -7.77
N VAL A 123 -4.57 19.97 -7.82
CA VAL A 123 -5.66 19.40 -7.02
C VAL A 123 -5.10 18.42 -6.00
N ASN A 124 -5.36 18.67 -4.71
CA ASN A 124 -5.08 17.71 -3.65
C ASN A 124 -6.27 16.77 -3.49
N LYS A 125 -6.02 15.47 -3.56
CA LYS A 125 -7.05 14.44 -3.43
C LYS A 125 -6.65 13.41 -2.39
N ASP A 126 -7.55 13.13 -1.46
CA ASP A 126 -7.37 12.02 -0.52
C ASP A 126 -7.93 10.75 -1.15
N ILE A 127 -7.06 9.76 -1.35
CA ILE A 127 -7.42 8.44 -1.87
C ILE A 127 -7.34 7.41 -0.76
N PRO A 128 -8.21 6.37 -0.77
CA PRO A 128 -8.15 5.33 0.23
C PRO A 128 -6.82 4.59 0.18
N SER A 129 -6.33 4.17 1.33
CA SER A 129 -5.13 3.35 1.51
C SER A 129 -5.37 2.22 2.50
N ILE A 130 -4.63 1.12 2.33
CA ILE A 130 -4.68 -0.05 3.21
C ILE A 130 -3.26 -0.51 3.54
N CYS A 131 -3.07 -0.98 4.77
CA CYS A 131 -1.93 -1.77 5.22
C CYS A 131 -2.47 -3.05 5.87
N ILE A 132 -2.05 -4.22 5.38
CA ILE A 132 -2.36 -5.52 5.96
C ILE A 132 -1.07 -6.12 6.50
N LEU A 133 -0.93 -6.16 7.82
CA LEU A 133 0.18 -6.80 8.52
C LEU A 133 -0.17 -8.27 8.76
N LEU A 134 0.71 -9.17 8.33
CA LEU A 134 0.70 -10.59 8.68
C LEU A 134 1.95 -10.92 9.48
N SER A 135 1.78 -11.56 10.64
CA SER A 135 2.88 -12.01 11.50
C SER A 135 2.75 -13.49 11.87
N LYS A 136 3.89 -14.19 11.89
CA LYS A 136 3.96 -15.58 12.38
C LYS A 136 3.81 -15.67 13.90
N ASN A 137 4.16 -14.59 14.60
CA ASN A 137 4.13 -14.50 16.05
C ASN A 137 3.02 -13.52 16.49
N PRO A 138 2.56 -13.60 17.75
CA PRO A 138 1.59 -12.64 18.28
C PRO A 138 2.02 -11.19 18.09
N LEU A 139 1.06 -10.31 17.81
CA LEU A 139 1.31 -8.88 17.66
C LEU A 139 1.32 -8.17 19.02
N PHE A 140 2.37 -7.41 19.30
CA PHE A 140 2.51 -6.62 20.53
C PHE A 140 2.15 -5.17 20.27
N LYS A 141 1.09 -4.68 20.93
CA LYS A 141 0.68 -3.28 20.82
C LYS A 141 1.73 -2.38 21.44
N LEU A 142 2.05 -1.29 20.76
CA LEU A 142 2.77 -0.18 21.38
C LEU A 142 1.79 0.50 22.34
N THR A 143 2.05 0.39 23.64
CA THR A 143 1.32 1.16 24.64
C THR A 143 1.78 2.61 24.58
N GLU A 144 0.83 3.55 24.60
CA GLU A 144 1.13 4.97 24.80
C GLU A 144 1.71 5.13 26.22
N GLY A 145 3.04 5.16 26.37
CA GLY A 145 3.64 5.17 27.71
C GLY A 145 5.14 5.34 27.83
N ASP A 146 5.97 4.84 26.92
CA ASP A 146 7.43 4.95 27.04
C ASP A 146 7.99 5.87 25.95
N ASN A 147 7.93 7.17 26.22
CA ASN A 147 8.74 8.21 25.56
C ASN A 147 10.18 8.15 26.05
#